data_AF-A0A9Q0ESM9-F1
#
_entry.id   AF-A0A9Q0ESM9-F1
#
_cell.length_a   1.000
_cell.length_b   1.000
_cell.length_c   1.000
_cell.angle_alpha   90.00
_cell.angle_beta   90.00
_cell.angle_gamma   90.00
#
_symmetry.space_group_name_H-M   'P 1'
#
loop_
_entity.id
_entity.type
_entity.pdbx_description
1 polymer ?
#
loop_
_entity_poly.entity_id
_entity_poly.type
_entity_poly.pdbx_seq_one_letter_code
_entity_poly.pdbx_strand_id
1 'polypeptide(L)'
;MTPSSPEQTNMTPSPSSPGQTNMTPTSPGQTNMTPSPSSPGQTNMTPTSPGQTNMTLTSPGQTNMTPTSPGQTNMTLTSPGQTNMTPTSPGQTNMTPSSSSPGQTNMTLTSPGQTNMTPSSSSPGQTNMTPSPSSPEQTNMTLSPSSPEQTNMTPSPSSPGQTNMTPTSPGQTNMTLTSPGQTNMTPSPSSPGQTNMTPTSPGQANMTSSPSSPEQTNMTPSPSSPEQTNMTPTSPGQTNMTPTSPGQTNMTPTSPGQTNMTPSPSSPGQTNMTPSRPHLDRPT
;
A
#
# COMPACT_ATOMS: atom_id res chain seq x y z
N MET A 1 -47.06 -7.96 15.78
CA MET A 1 -46.05 -7.12 15.10
C MET A 1 -44.88 -6.97 16.04
N THR A 2 -43.82 -7.75 15.85
CA THR A 2 -42.54 -7.51 16.53
C THR A 2 -41.89 -6.29 15.88
N PRO A 3 -41.45 -5.28 16.63
CA PRO A 3 -40.72 -4.16 16.04
C PRO A 3 -39.40 -4.72 15.48
N SER A 4 -39.17 -4.57 14.17
CA SER A 4 -37.91 -4.89 13.53
C SER A 4 -36.81 -4.07 14.21
N SER A 5 -35.83 -4.72 14.84
CA SER A 5 -34.60 -4.05 15.28
C SER A 5 -34.03 -3.25 14.11
N PRO A 6 -33.55 -2.02 14.33
CA PRO A 6 -33.01 -1.22 13.24
C PRO A 6 -31.85 -1.99 12.58
N GLU A 7 -31.96 -2.25 11.28
CA GLU A 7 -30.93 -2.90 10.45
C GLU A 7 -29.67 -2.02 10.30
N GLN A 8 -29.68 -0.80 10.85
CA GLN A 8 -28.65 0.20 10.71
C GLN A 8 -28.39 0.93 12.03
N THR A 9 -27.11 1.11 12.37
CA THR A 9 -26.63 1.91 13.50
C THR A 9 -25.83 3.09 12.96
N ASN A 10 -26.27 4.32 13.27
CA ASN A 10 -25.56 5.56 12.92
C ASN A 10 -25.06 6.25 14.19
N MET A 11 -23.79 6.66 14.23
CA MET A 11 -23.21 7.40 15.35
C MET A 11 -22.36 8.58 14.88
N THR A 12 -22.58 9.76 15.49
CA THR A 12 -21.83 10.98 15.20
C THR A 12 -21.30 11.67 16.48
N PRO A 13 -20.46 10.99 17.28
CA PRO A 13 -20.00 11.55 18.54
C PRO A 13 -18.96 12.65 18.31
N SER A 14 -19.12 13.75 19.05
CA SER A 14 -18.25 14.93 18.97
C SER A 14 -17.77 15.31 20.38
N PRO A 15 -16.93 14.48 21.02
CA PRO A 15 -16.41 14.82 22.35
C PRO A 15 -15.50 16.04 22.25
N SER A 16 -15.72 16.99 23.16
CA SER A 16 -15.04 18.29 23.18
C SER A 16 -13.92 18.38 24.21
N SER A 17 -13.82 17.41 25.13
CA SER A 17 -12.78 17.38 26.16
C SER A 17 -11.62 16.49 25.75
N PRO A 18 -10.36 16.84 26.09
CA PRO A 18 -9.22 15.93 25.96
C PRO A 18 -9.49 14.64 26.74
N GLY A 19 -9.07 13.50 26.20
CA GLY A 19 -9.23 12.22 26.88
C GLY A 19 -9.29 11.03 25.95
N GLN A 20 -9.74 9.90 26.52
CA GLN A 20 -9.95 8.66 25.78
C GLN A 20 -11.41 8.58 25.33
N THR A 21 -11.64 8.36 24.03
CA THR A 21 -12.96 8.06 23.48
C THR A 21 -12.95 6.64 22.93
N ASN A 22 -13.81 5.78 23.47
CA ASN A 22 -13.97 4.40 22.99
C ASN A 22 -15.36 4.22 22.39
N MET A 23 -15.44 3.64 21.19
CA MET A 23 -16.70 3.38 20.49
C MET A 23 -16.73 1.95 19.96
N THR A 24 -17.74 1.19 20.36
CA THR A 24 -17.90 -0.22 19.98
C THR A 24 -19.34 -0.50 19.54
N PRO A 25 -19.83 0.13 18.45
CA PRO A 25 -21.17 -0.14 17.98
C PRO A 25 -21.28 -1.55 17.40
N THR A 26 -22.41 -2.19 17.65
CA THR A 26 -22.80 -3.44 17.01
C THR A 26 -24.12 -3.21 16.29
N SER A 27 -24.21 -3.60 15.02
CA SER A 27 -25.42 -3.53 14.21
C SER A 27 -25.71 -4.89 13.58
N PRO A 28 -26.98 -5.29 13.41
CA PRO A 28 -27.34 -6.50 12.69
C PRO A 28 -27.28 -6.36 11.16
N GLY A 29 -26.98 -5.18 10.60
CA GLY A 29 -26.89 -4.99 9.15
C GLY A 29 -25.83 -3.99 8.69
N GLN A 30 -25.95 -2.72 9.09
CA GLN A 30 -25.04 -1.66 8.70
C GLN A 30 -24.60 -0.79 9.89
N THR A 31 -23.34 -0.37 9.90
CA THR A 31 -22.81 0.58 10.88
C THR A 31 -22.19 1.76 10.15
N ASN A 32 -22.70 2.98 10.41
CA ASN A 32 -22.11 4.23 9.93
C ASN A 32 -21.59 5.03 11.12
N MET A 33 -20.32 5.40 11.10
CA MET A 33 -19.72 6.27 12.12
C MET A 33 -19.09 7.51 11.51
N THR A 34 -19.41 8.66 12.10
CA THR A 34 -18.80 9.94 11.76
C THR A 34 -18.38 10.71 13.02
N PRO A 35 -17.36 10.23 13.78
CA PRO A 35 -16.89 10.94 14.95
C PRO A 35 -16.04 12.14 14.57
N SER A 36 -16.16 13.20 15.36
CA SER A 36 -15.35 14.42 15.23
C SER A 36 -14.95 14.94 16.61
N PRO A 37 -14.04 14.23 17.32
CA PRO A 37 -13.43 14.79 18.52
C PRO A 37 -12.70 16.10 18.18
N SER A 38 -12.91 17.14 18.97
CA SER A 38 -12.32 18.47 18.75
C SER A 38 -11.06 18.74 19.59
N SER A 39 -10.79 17.89 20.58
CA SER A 39 -9.62 17.99 21.47
C SER A 39 -8.64 16.84 21.24
N PRO A 40 -7.32 17.08 21.33
CA PRO A 40 -6.32 16.02 21.23
C PRO A 40 -6.58 14.91 22.26
N GLY A 41 -6.53 13.66 21.82
CA GLY A 41 -6.80 12.53 22.70
C GLY A 41 -6.50 11.18 22.05
N GLN A 42 -6.95 10.12 22.69
CA GLN A 42 -6.92 8.77 22.13
C GLN A 42 -8.33 8.39 21.70
N THR A 43 -8.51 8.04 20.43
CA THR A 43 -9.77 7.53 19.89
C THR A 43 -9.61 6.07 19.53
N ASN A 44 -10.40 5.19 20.15
CA ASN A 44 -10.44 3.76 19.83
C ASN A 44 -11.82 3.39 19.27
N MET A 45 -11.85 2.75 18.10
CA MET A 45 -13.08 2.36 17.43
C MET A 45 -13.08 0.91 16.99
N THR A 46 -14.10 0.16 17.42
CA THR A 46 -14.25 -1.27 17.10
C THR A 46 -15.69 -1.56 16.67
N PRO A 47 -16.17 -1.02 15.55
CA PRO A 47 -17.50 -1.36 15.05
C PRO A 47 -17.56 -2.80 14.55
N THR A 48 -18.71 -3.44 14.78
CA THR A 48 -19.01 -4.76 14.23
C THR A 48 -20.36 -4.72 13.50
N SER A 49 -20.39 -5.25 12.28
CA SER A 49 -21.59 -5.31 11.46
C SER A 49 -21.51 -6.51 10.51
N PRO A 50 -22.55 -7.34 10.33
CA PRO A 50 -22.51 -8.46 9.40
C PRO A 50 -22.55 -8.02 7.93
N GLY A 51 -23.07 -6.82 7.62
CA GLY A 51 -23.22 -6.31 6.26
C GLY A 51 -22.15 -5.28 5.89
N GLN A 52 -22.35 -4.02 6.27
CA GLN A 52 -21.45 -2.93 5.91
C GLN A 52 -20.99 -2.14 7.12
N THR A 53 -19.74 -1.67 7.08
CA THR A 53 -19.18 -0.70 8.03
C THR A 53 -18.59 0.48 7.25
N ASN A 54 -19.15 1.67 7.46
CA ASN A 54 -18.63 2.91 6.91
C ASN A 54 -18.14 3.80 8.06
N MET A 55 -16.88 4.24 7.99
CA MET A 55 -16.30 5.15 8.98
C MET A 55 -15.69 6.36 8.30
N THR A 56 -16.03 7.53 8.81
CA THR A 56 -15.35 8.78 8.50
C THR A 56 -14.90 9.40 9.80
N LEU A 57 -13.59 9.49 10.05
CA LEU A 57 -13.07 10.06 11.28
C LEU A 57 -12.19 11.26 10.98
N THR A 58 -12.44 12.36 11.67
CA THR A 58 -11.50 13.47 11.78
C THR A 58 -11.14 13.61 13.25
N SER A 59 -9.89 13.31 13.62
CA SER A 59 -9.49 13.29 15.03
C SER A 59 -8.08 13.84 15.22
N PRO A 60 -7.89 14.85 16.10
CA PRO A 60 -6.57 15.22 16.57
C PRO A 60 -6.04 14.19 17.57
N GLY A 61 -4.80 13.72 17.37
CA GLY A 61 -4.11 12.83 18.31
C GLY A 61 -4.03 11.38 17.83
N GLN A 62 -4.05 10.44 18.77
CA GLN A 62 -3.85 9.01 18.48
C GLN A 62 -5.19 8.35 18.12
N THR A 63 -5.21 7.61 17.02
CA THR A 63 -6.40 6.89 16.55
C THR A 63 -6.10 5.42 16.34
N ASN A 64 -6.92 4.54 16.92
CA ASN A 64 -6.93 3.11 16.65
C ASN A 64 -8.30 2.68 16.11
N MET A 65 -8.33 2.05 14.94
CA MET A 65 -9.56 1.55 14.33
C MET A 65 -9.46 0.06 13.99
N THR A 66 -10.41 -0.73 14.48
CA THR A 66 -10.48 -2.18 14.28
C THR A 66 -11.91 -2.59 13.86
N PRO A 67 -12.39 -2.17 12.68
CA PRO A 67 -13.71 -2.58 12.21
C PRO A 67 -13.71 -4.05 11.81
N THR A 68 -14.84 -4.72 12.07
CA THR A 68 -15.09 -6.09 11.62
C THR A 68 -16.38 -6.13 10.81
N SER A 69 -16.30 -6.54 9.54
CA SER A 69 -17.45 -6.63 8.65
C SER A 69 -17.34 -7.76 7.63
N PRO A 70 -18.16 -8.82 7.67
CA PRO A 70 -18.18 -9.86 6.64
C PRO A 70 -18.41 -9.36 5.21
N GLY A 71 -19.18 -8.28 5.03
CA GLY A 71 -19.45 -7.70 3.72
C GLY A 71 -18.42 -6.66 3.31
N GLN A 72 -18.74 -5.38 3.49
CA GLN A 72 -17.87 -4.27 3.05
C GLN A 72 -17.41 -3.39 4.21
N THR A 73 -16.18 -2.89 4.10
CA THR A 73 -15.60 -1.91 5.02
C THR A 73 -15.04 -0.72 4.25
N ASN A 74 -15.61 0.46 4.47
CA ASN A 74 -15.10 1.71 3.91
C ASN A 74 -14.61 2.62 5.03
N MET A 75 -13.35 3.05 4.95
CA MET A 75 -12.76 3.95 5.93
C MET A 75 -12.13 5.17 5.28
N THR A 76 -12.54 6.33 5.76
CA THR A 76 -11.90 7.63 5.48
C THR A 76 -11.42 8.19 6.81
N LEU A 77 -10.13 8.54 6.87
CA LEU A 77 -9.53 9.07 8.09
C LEU A 77 -8.75 10.32 7.76
N THR A 78 -8.89 11.35 8.60
CA THR A 78 -8.00 12.51 8.61
C THR A 78 -7.48 12.71 10.03
N SER A 79 -6.19 12.52 10.24
CA SER A 79 -5.55 12.71 11.55
C SER A 79 -4.19 13.39 11.41
N PRO A 80 -3.91 14.45 12.21
CA PRO A 80 -2.58 15.03 12.34
C PRO A 80 -1.66 14.22 13.27
N GLY A 81 -2.12 13.09 13.83
CA GLY A 81 -1.35 12.28 14.80
C GLY A 81 -1.08 10.85 14.34
N GLN A 82 -0.75 9.98 15.30
CA GLN A 82 -0.50 8.56 15.02
C GLN A 82 -1.81 7.82 14.74
N THR A 83 -1.80 7.00 13.70
CA THR A 83 -2.94 6.20 13.27
C THR A 83 -2.54 4.74 13.20
N ASN A 84 -3.35 3.87 13.81
CA ASN A 84 -3.30 2.43 13.58
C ASN A 84 -4.67 1.95 13.07
N MET A 85 -4.68 1.23 11.95
CA MET A 85 -5.88 0.64 11.37
C MET A 85 -5.71 -0.86 11.16
N THR A 86 -6.63 -1.63 11.73
CA THR A 86 -6.67 -3.10 11.62
C THR A 86 -8.06 -3.60 11.20
N PRO A 87 -8.52 -3.27 9.98
CA PRO A 87 -9.79 -3.81 9.47
C PRO A 87 -9.73 -5.31 9.21
N THR A 88 -10.85 -5.99 9.48
CA THR A 88 -11.06 -7.41 9.15
C THR A 88 -12.36 -7.55 8.37
N SER A 89 -12.30 -7.91 7.09
CA SER A 89 -13.49 -7.84 6.23
C SER A 89 -13.51 -8.77 5.02
N PRO A 90 -13.95 -10.04 5.13
CA PRO A 90 -13.82 -11.04 4.06
C PRO A 90 -14.42 -10.71 2.67
N GLY A 91 -15.20 -9.62 2.53
CA GLY A 91 -15.53 -9.03 1.24
C GLY A 91 -14.59 -7.88 0.83
N GLN A 92 -15.13 -6.69 0.59
CA GLN A 92 -14.35 -5.56 0.04
C GLN A 92 -13.92 -4.57 1.12
N THR A 93 -12.65 -4.15 1.08
CA THR A 93 -12.11 -3.11 1.95
C THR A 93 -11.56 -1.93 1.14
N ASN A 94 -12.08 -0.73 1.39
CA ASN A 94 -11.56 0.52 0.85
C ASN A 94 -11.04 1.41 1.98
N MET A 95 -9.79 1.85 1.89
CA MET A 95 -9.17 2.74 2.88
C MET A 95 -8.55 3.98 2.24
N THR A 96 -8.86 5.14 2.82
CA THR A 96 -8.37 6.47 2.42
C THR A 96 -7.86 7.24 3.65
N PRO A 97 -6.76 6.80 4.29
CA PRO A 97 -6.16 7.59 5.37
C PRO A 97 -5.43 8.81 4.81
N SER A 98 -5.63 9.94 5.46
CA SER A 98 -4.92 11.17 5.17
C SER A 98 -4.30 11.78 6.43
N SER A 99 -3.07 12.26 6.30
CA SER A 99 -2.41 13.03 7.35
C SER A 99 -2.02 14.43 6.87
N SER A 100 -2.32 15.42 7.70
CA SER A 100 -2.00 16.85 7.44
C SER A 100 -0.93 17.39 8.38
N SER A 101 -0.27 16.52 9.13
CA SER A 101 0.82 16.87 10.05
C SER A 101 1.81 15.71 10.14
N PRO A 102 3.02 15.94 10.65
CA PRO A 102 3.98 14.88 10.83
C PRO A 102 3.43 13.79 11.74
N GLY A 103 3.51 12.54 11.27
CA GLY A 103 2.87 11.43 11.96
C GLY A 103 3.29 10.08 11.42
N GLN A 104 2.76 9.05 12.06
CA GLN A 104 2.93 7.66 11.63
C GLN A 104 1.56 7.04 11.37
N THR A 105 1.42 6.40 10.21
CA THR A 105 0.24 5.62 9.86
C THR A 105 0.65 4.16 9.71
N ASN A 106 0.13 3.30 10.58
CA ASN A 106 0.30 1.86 10.47
C ASN A 106 -1.03 1.25 10.02
N MET A 107 -0.99 0.45 8.96
CA MET A 107 -2.14 -0.30 8.47
C MET A 107 -1.81 -1.78 8.40
N THR A 108 -2.61 -2.59 9.08
CA THR A 108 -2.55 -4.04 8.99
C THR A 108 -3.89 -4.52 8.48
N LEU A 109 -3.93 -5.16 7.32
CA LEU A 109 -5.18 -5.68 6.78
C LEU A 109 -5.17 -7.19 6.87
N THR A 110 -6.19 -7.76 7.51
CA THR A 110 -6.41 -9.20 7.61
C THR A 110 -7.76 -9.53 6.99
N SER A 111 -7.76 -9.82 5.69
CA SER A 111 -9.00 -9.91 4.93
C SER A 111 -8.87 -10.80 3.71
N PRO A 112 -9.61 -11.91 3.57
CA PRO A 112 -9.83 -12.44 2.22
C PRO A 112 -10.64 -11.41 1.41
N GLY A 113 -10.44 -11.31 0.10
CA GLY A 113 -11.22 -10.40 -0.77
C GLY A 113 -10.48 -9.17 -1.32
N GLN A 114 -11.22 -8.32 -2.05
CA GLN A 114 -10.66 -7.16 -2.74
C GLN A 114 -10.31 -6.00 -1.80
N THR A 115 -9.12 -5.44 -2.01
CA THR A 115 -8.60 -4.34 -1.22
C THR A 115 -8.19 -3.17 -2.09
N ASN A 116 -8.67 -1.98 -1.77
CA ASN A 116 -8.12 -0.73 -2.30
C ASN A 116 -7.61 0.15 -1.17
N MET A 117 -6.34 0.55 -1.24
CA MET A 117 -5.71 1.44 -0.28
C MET A 117 -5.16 2.69 -0.98
N THR A 118 -5.52 3.86 -0.46
CA THR A 118 -5.14 5.16 -1.02
C THR A 118 -4.67 6.13 0.07
N PRO A 119 -3.55 5.83 0.77
CA PRO A 119 -2.99 6.76 1.74
C PRO A 119 -2.42 8.01 1.04
N SER A 120 -2.59 9.16 1.69
CA SER A 120 -2.02 10.43 1.25
C SER A 120 -1.56 11.24 2.46
N SER A 121 -0.38 11.86 2.37
CA SER A 121 0.10 12.78 3.39
C SER A 121 0.49 14.11 2.75
N SER A 122 0.16 15.22 3.41
CA SER A 122 0.61 16.55 3.01
C SER A 122 1.79 17.04 3.85
N SER A 123 2.23 16.26 4.83
CA SER A 123 3.38 16.54 5.71
C SER A 123 4.34 15.36 5.73
N PRO A 124 5.63 15.58 6.05
CA PRO A 124 6.58 14.48 6.18
C PRO A 124 6.14 13.48 7.24
N GLY A 125 6.31 12.19 6.98
CA GLY A 125 5.85 11.16 7.90
C GLY A 125 6.37 9.78 7.56
N GLN A 126 5.82 8.79 8.26
CA GLN A 126 6.00 7.39 7.90
C GLN A 126 4.67 6.68 7.73
N THR A 127 4.57 5.88 6.68
CA THR A 127 3.46 4.94 6.48
C THR A 127 3.99 3.53 6.41
N ASN A 128 3.50 2.66 7.28
CA ASN A 128 3.78 1.24 7.26
C ASN A 128 2.49 0.48 6.88
N MET A 129 2.58 -0.41 5.90
CA MET A 129 1.43 -1.20 5.43
C MET A 129 1.76 -2.67 5.33
N THR A 130 0.94 -3.51 5.95
CA THR A 130 1.06 -4.96 5.93
C THR A 130 -0.28 -5.57 5.53
N PRO A 131 -0.60 -5.60 4.22
CA PRO A 131 -1.75 -6.34 3.75
C PRO A 131 -1.45 -7.85 3.75
N SER A 132 -2.24 -8.61 4.50
CA SER A 132 -2.12 -10.06 4.63
C SER A 132 -3.47 -10.73 4.34
N PRO A 133 -3.96 -10.70 3.10
CA PRO A 133 -5.22 -11.34 2.77
C PRO A 133 -5.08 -12.87 2.75
N SER A 134 -6.00 -13.57 3.41
CA SER A 134 -5.97 -15.03 3.58
C SER A 134 -6.51 -15.82 2.39
N SER A 135 -7.18 -15.17 1.43
CA SER A 135 -7.67 -15.78 0.17
C SER A 135 -7.78 -14.71 -0.94
N PRO A 136 -7.62 -15.07 -2.22
CA PRO A 136 -7.22 -14.11 -3.25
C PRO A 136 -8.42 -13.44 -3.89
N GLU A 137 -8.37 -12.11 -4.04
CA GLU A 137 -9.13 -11.47 -5.13
C GLU A 137 -8.32 -10.36 -5.80
N GLN A 138 -7.87 -9.34 -5.08
CA GLN A 138 -7.03 -8.27 -5.65
C GLN A 138 -6.58 -7.32 -4.56
N THR A 139 -5.33 -6.87 -4.57
CA THR A 139 -4.89 -5.73 -3.75
C THR A 139 -4.41 -4.62 -4.66
N ASN A 140 -5.11 -3.49 -4.68
CA ASN A 140 -4.65 -2.29 -5.34
C ASN A 140 -4.23 -1.26 -4.29
N MET A 141 -3.07 -0.66 -4.50
CA MET A 141 -2.59 0.43 -3.66
C MET A 141 -2.08 1.58 -4.51
N THR A 142 -2.52 2.78 -4.17
CA THR A 142 -2.03 4.02 -4.76
C THR A 142 -1.54 4.90 -3.63
N LEU A 143 -0.25 5.24 -3.63
CA LEU A 143 0.33 6.13 -2.63
C LEU A 143 0.50 7.49 -3.27
N SER A 144 -0.17 8.51 -2.74
CA SER A 144 -0.06 9.87 -3.28
C SER A 144 0.16 10.92 -2.19
N PRO A 145 1.27 10.84 -1.44
CA PRO A 145 1.68 11.93 -0.58
C PRO A 145 2.31 13.06 -1.39
N SER A 146 2.07 14.28 -0.92
CA SER A 146 2.59 15.52 -1.49
C SER A 146 3.91 15.98 -0.84
N SER A 147 4.32 15.32 0.25
CA SER A 147 5.52 15.62 1.03
C SER A 147 6.45 14.40 1.11
N PRO A 148 7.75 14.58 1.41
CA PRO A 148 8.68 13.47 1.57
C PRO A 148 8.22 12.50 2.64
N GLU A 149 7.97 11.25 2.25
CA GLU A 149 7.48 10.22 3.15
C GLU A 149 8.40 9.00 3.11
N GLN A 150 8.60 8.37 4.27
CA GLN A 150 9.11 7.00 4.29
C GLN A 150 7.92 6.06 4.27
N THR A 151 7.78 5.29 3.19
CA THR A 151 6.74 4.27 3.09
C THR A 151 7.35 2.89 3.10
N ASN A 152 6.97 2.07 4.08
CA ASN A 152 7.37 0.66 4.14
C ASN A 152 6.14 -0.22 3.89
N MET A 153 6.29 -1.20 3.01
CA MET A 153 5.20 -2.07 2.60
C MET A 153 5.63 -3.53 2.60
N THR A 154 4.84 -4.37 3.27
CA THR A 154 5.08 -5.81 3.34
C THR A 154 3.81 -6.60 2.99
N PRO A 155 3.42 -6.68 1.71
CA PRO A 155 2.33 -7.55 1.27
C PRO A 155 2.67 -9.04 1.47
N SER A 156 1.86 -9.73 2.27
CA SER A 156 2.03 -11.14 2.64
C SER A 156 0.72 -11.95 2.57
N PRO A 157 0.07 -12.04 1.39
CA PRO A 157 -1.08 -12.88 1.17
C PRO A 157 -0.74 -14.35 1.37
N SER A 158 -1.67 -15.11 1.92
CA SER A 158 -1.50 -16.56 2.16
C SER A 158 -1.84 -17.41 0.93
N SER A 159 -2.31 -16.81 -0.17
CA SER A 159 -2.73 -17.48 -1.40
C SER A 159 -2.35 -16.67 -2.65
N PRO A 160 -2.15 -17.32 -3.81
CA PRO A 160 -1.80 -16.62 -5.04
C PRO A 160 -2.85 -15.58 -5.44
N GLY A 161 -2.43 -14.33 -5.64
CA GLY A 161 -3.33 -13.25 -6.07
C GLY A 161 -2.61 -12.21 -6.93
N GLN A 162 -3.33 -11.11 -7.22
CA GLN A 162 -2.76 -9.95 -7.92
C GLN A 162 -2.60 -8.77 -6.96
N THR A 163 -1.40 -8.20 -6.92
CA THR A 163 -1.08 -6.97 -6.19
C THR A 163 -0.62 -5.90 -7.17
N ASN A 164 -1.36 -4.79 -7.28
CA ASN A 164 -1.01 -3.65 -8.13
C ASN A 164 -0.69 -2.43 -7.27
N MET A 165 0.43 -1.78 -7.55
CA MET A 165 0.97 -0.73 -6.69
C MET A 165 1.44 0.47 -7.52
N THR A 166 0.97 1.67 -7.19
CA THR A 166 1.39 2.91 -7.84
C THR A 166 1.88 3.91 -6.79
N PRO A 167 3.16 3.87 -6.40
CA PRO A 167 3.73 4.91 -5.56
C PRO A 167 4.02 6.16 -6.40
N THR A 168 3.45 7.29 -6.02
CA THR A 168 3.74 8.62 -6.59
C THR A 168 4.46 9.54 -5.60
N SER A 169 4.84 8.99 -4.44
CA SER A 169 5.43 9.70 -3.30
C SER A 169 6.81 10.31 -3.59
N PRO A 170 7.07 11.56 -3.19
CA PRO A 170 8.43 12.00 -2.90
C PRO A 170 9.00 11.22 -1.70
N GLY A 171 10.31 10.97 -1.68
CA GLY A 171 10.98 10.32 -0.53
C GLY A 171 11.36 8.87 -0.78
N GLN A 172 11.26 8.02 0.25
CA GLN A 172 11.76 6.64 0.21
C GLN A 172 10.61 5.65 0.31
N THR A 173 10.46 4.80 -0.70
CA THR A 173 9.52 3.67 -0.70
C THR A 173 10.30 2.36 -0.60
N ASN A 174 10.09 1.60 0.47
CA ASN A 174 10.64 0.25 0.64
C ASN A 174 9.52 -0.79 0.56
N MET A 175 9.74 -1.81 -0.25
CA MET A 175 8.79 -2.90 -0.45
C MET A 175 9.46 -4.25 -0.25
N THR A 176 8.85 -5.10 0.57
CA THR A 176 9.23 -6.50 0.72
C THR A 176 8.02 -7.35 0.35
N LEU A 177 8.12 -8.10 -0.74
CA LEU A 177 7.02 -8.91 -1.26
C LEU A 177 7.22 -10.38 -0.90
N THR A 178 6.40 -10.88 0.02
CA THR A 178 6.38 -12.29 0.44
C THR A 178 5.21 -13.06 -0.16
N SER A 179 4.55 -12.48 -1.16
CA SER A 179 3.31 -12.96 -1.78
C SER A 179 3.56 -14.07 -2.80
N PRO A 180 2.86 -15.22 -2.78
CA PRO A 180 2.66 -16.02 -3.99
C PRO A 180 1.74 -15.26 -4.97
N GLY A 181 1.96 -15.41 -6.28
CA GLY A 181 1.14 -14.76 -7.33
C GLY A 181 1.85 -13.67 -8.14
N GLN A 182 1.07 -12.74 -8.72
CA GLN A 182 1.57 -11.68 -9.60
C GLN A 182 1.58 -10.33 -8.85
N THR A 183 2.72 -9.64 -8.89
CA THR A 183 2.83 -8.26 -8.42
C THR A 183 3.21 -7.34 -9.58
N ASN A 184 2.49 -6.24 -9.74
CA ASN A 184 2.82 -5.18 -10.67
C ASN A 184 3.05 -3.87 -9.90
N MET A 185 4.20 -3.24 -10.12
CA MET A 185 4.52 -1.95 -9.56
C MET A 185 4.79 -0.93 -10.66
N THR A 186 4.18 0.24 -10.52
CA THR A 186 4.34 1.38 -11.43
C THR A 186 4.72 2.62 -10.65
N PRO A 187 5.97 2.75 -10.18
CA PRO A 187 6.42 3.98 -9.54
C PRO A 187 6.42 5.13 -10.55
N SER A 188 5.77 6.23 -10.17
CA SER A 188 5.72 7.48 -10.95
C SER A 188 5.76 8.69 -10.02
N PRO A 189 6.87 8.88 -9.28
CA PRO A 189 7.02 10.06 -8.44
C PRO A 189 7.17 11.32 -9.27
N SER A 190 6.57 12.41 -8.77
CA SER A 190 6.67 13.77 -9.33
C SER A 190 7.82 14.59 -8.74
N SER A 191 8.65 13.97 -7.90
CA SER A 191 9.77 14.59 -7.22
C SER A 191 10.87 13.56 -6.96
N PRO A 192 12.12 13.97 -6.70
CA PRO A 192 13.19 13.03 -6.45
C PRO A 192 12.89 12.08 -5.29
N GLY A 193 13.29 10.82 -5.46
CA GLY A 193 13.00 9.78 -4.49
C GLY A 193 13.75 8.49 -4.76
N GLN A 194 13.58 7.54 -3.85
CA GLN A 194 14.15 6.21 -3.92
C GLN A 194 13.05 5.16 -3.77
N THR A 195 12.99 4.21 -4.70
CA THR A 195 12.12 3.04 -4.61
C THR A 195 12.97 1.79 -4.50
N ASN A 196 12.82 1.04 -3.41
CA ASN A 196 13.49 -0.23 -3.17
C ASN A 196 12.47 -1.37 -3.14
N MET A 197 12.74 -2.45 -3.88
CA MET A 197 11.88 -3.62 -3.97
C MET A 197 12.64 -4.91 -3.75
N THR A 198 12.16 -5.73 -2.82
CA THR A 198 12.72 -7.05 -2.50
C THR A 198 11.62 -8.11 -2.62
N PRO A 199 11.45 -8.72 -3.81
CA PRO A 199 10.60 -9.88 -3.95
C PRO A 199 11.29 -11.15 -3.43
N THR A 200 10.63 -11.90 -2.55
CA THR A 200 11.19 -13.12 -1.94
C THR A 200 10.44 -14.40 -2.29
N SER A 201 9.17 -14.30 -2.69
CA SER A 201 8.34 -15.47 -3.08
C SER A 201 7.26 -15.25 -4.18
N PRO A 202 7.30 -14.20 -5.05
CA PRO A 202 6.27 -14.03 -6.08
C PRO A 202 6.38 -15.02 -7.23
N GLY A 203 5.24 -15.54 -7.70
CA GLY A 203 5.21 -16.27 -8.98
C GLY A 203 5.70 -15.39 -10.13
N GLN A 204 5.33 -14.11 -10.12
CA GLN A 204 5.82 -13.09 -11.05
C GLN A 204 5.88 -11.69 -10.39
N ALA A 205 6.98 -10.98 -10.58
CA ALA A 205 7.13 -9.58 -10.18
C ALA A 205 7.47 -8.70 -11.38
N ASN A 206 6.61 -7.73 -11.68
CA ASN A 206 6.83 -6.74 -12.73
C ASN A 206 6.96 -5.34 -12.13
N MET A 207 7.98 -4.61 -12.56
CA MET A 207 8.13 -3.19 -12.24
C MET A 207 8.27 -2.39 -13.53
N THR A 208 7.46 -1.36 -13.68
CA THR A 208 7.56 -0.39 -14.78
C THR A 208 7.70 1.01 -14.18
N SER A 209 8.91 1.56 -14.15
CA SER A 209 9.15 2.88 -13.56
C SER A 209 8.98 3.98 -14.59
N SER A 210 8.18 4.99 -14.27
CA SER A 210 7.94 6.17 -15.11
C SER A 210 7.95 7.46 -14.28
N PRO A 211 9.07 7.78 -13.62
CA PRO A 211 9.17 9.02 -12.87
C PRO A 211 9.21 10.25 -13.79
N SER A 212 8.71 11.37 -13.30
CA SER A 212 8.83 12.68 -13.95
C SER A 212 9.99 13.52 -13.38
N SER A 213 10.78 12.95 -12.46
CA SER A 213 11.97 13.54 -11.82
C SER A 213 13.05 12.47 -11.60
N PRO A 214 14.31 12.83 -11.31
CA PRO A 214 15.35 11.84 -11.06
C PRO A 214 14.97 10.90 -9.91
N GLU A 215 14.81 9.62 -10.21
CA GLU A 215 14.50 8.57 -9.24
C GLU A 215 15.63 7.54 -9.20
N GLN A 216 15.95 7.05 -8.00
CA GLN A 216 16.73 5.84 -7.85
C GLN A 216 15.79 4.65 -7.60
N THR A 217 15.76 3.70 -8.53
CA THR A 217 14.96 2.48 -8.41
C THR A 217 15.88 1.28 -8.23
N ASN A 218 15.78 0.59 -7.09
CA ASN A 218 16.54 -0.62 -6.80
C ASN A 218 15.60 -1.82 -6.66
N MET A 219 15.97 -2.94 -7.27
CA MET A 219 15.28 -4.21 -7.10
C MET A 219 16.26 -5.32 -6.76
N THR A 220 16.02 -6.01 -5.66
CA THR A 220 16.85 -7.11 -5.16
C THR A 220 15.99 -8.36 -5.06
N PRO A 221 15.75 -9.08 -6.17
CA PRO A 221 14.96 -10.30 -6.13
C PRO A 221 15.74 -11.41 -5.44
N SER A 222 15.13 -11.98 -4.39
CA SER A 222 15.65 -13.09 -3.60
C SER A 222 14.63 -14.26 -3.49
N PRO A 223 14.15 -14.82 -4.61
CA PRO A 223 13.23 -15.94 -4.64
C PRO A 223 13.58 -17.11 -3.71
N SER A 224 12.57 -17.76 -3.16
CA SER A 224 12.65 -19.13 -2.61
C SER A 224 12.25 -20.23 -3.60
N SER A 225 11.87 -19.89 -4.84
CA SER A 225 11.40 -20.81 -5.91
C SER A 225 11.73 -20.24 -7.30
N PRO A 226 11.57 -20.96 -8.43
CA PRO A 226 11.81 -20.37 -9.74
C PRO A 226 10.73 -19.31 -10.06
N GLU A 227 11.17 -18.07 -10.18
CA GLU A 227 10.32 -16.89 -10.38
C GLU A 227 10.67 -16.15 -11.67
N GLN A 228 9.73 -15.37 -12.19
CA GLN A 228 9.98 -14.38 -13.24
C GLN A 228 9.94 -12.96 -12.67
N THR A 229 11.04 -12.23 -12.79
CA THR A 229 11.14 -10.81 -12.42
C THR A 229 11.42 -9.97 -13.65
N ASN A 230 10.58 -8.97 -13.91
CA ASN A 230 10.75 -8.05 -15.04
C ASN A 230 10.84 -6.60 -14.54
N MET A 231 11.75 -5.83 -15.10
CA MET A 231 11.91 -4.40 -14.83
C MET A 231 12.02 -3.61 -16.13
N THR A 232 11.20 -2.57 -16.26
CA THR A 232 11.11 -1.72 -17.45
C THR A 232 11.19 -0.26 -17.03
N PRO A 233 12.39 0.35 -16.95
CA PRO A 233 12.50 1.77 -16.71
C PRO A 233 12.19 2.57 -17.98
N THR A 234 11.34 3.59 -17.85
CA THR A 234 10.79 4.39 -18.96
C THR A 234 11.17 5.87 -18.92
N SER A 235 11.86 6.32 -17.89
CA SER A 235 12.32 7.71 -17.75
C SER A 235 13.79 7.77 -17.28
N PRO A 236 14.48 8.91 -17.48
CA PRO A 236 15.85 9.08 -17.01
C PRO A 236 15.97 8.97 -15.49
N GLY A 237 16.96 8.21 -15.02
CA GLY A 237 17.21 7.97 -13.60
C GLY A 237 18.31 6.92 -13.40
N GLN A 238 18.48 6.48 -12.16
CA GLN A 238 19.34 5.34 -11.84
C GLN A 238 18.48 4.13 -11.52
N THR A 239 18.74 3.01 -12.19
CA THR A 239 18.01 1.76 -11.98
C THR A 239 19.00 0.62 -11.75
N ASN A 240 18.87 -0.06 -10.61
CA ASN A 240 19.73 -1.18 -10.24
C ASN A 240 18.90 -2.44 -10.03
N MET A 241 19.34 -3.56 -10.61
CA MET A 241 18.78 -4.89 -10.35
C MET A 241 19.88 -5.84 -9.85
N THR A 242 19.67 -6.44 -8.68
CA THR A 242 20.65 -7.31 -8.01
C THR A 242 19.99 -8.62 -7.61
N PRO A 243 19.83 -9.60 -8.52
CA PRO A 243 19.26 -10.90 -8.17
C PRO A 243 20.20 -11.70 -7.27
N THR A 244 19.66 -12.26 -6.19
CA THR A 244 20.41 -13.01 -5.17
C THR A 244 20.05 -14.49 -5.10
N SER A 245 18.98 -14.94 -5.76
CA SER A 245 18.53 -16.35 -5.83
C SER A 245 18.32 -16.80 -7.29
N PRO A 246 18.26 -18.12 -7.56
CA PRO A 246 17.93 -18.64 -8.90
C PRO A 246 16.53 -18.22 -9.37
N GLY A 247 16.40 -17.85 -10.65
CA GLY A 247 15.16 -17.40 -11.27
C GLY A 247 15.41 -16.81 -12.66
N GLN A 248 14.35 -16.38 -13.36
CA GLN A 248 14.46 -15.60 -14.59
C GLN A 248 14.30 -14.11 -14.26
N THR A 249 15.30 -13.31 -14.63
CA THR A 249 15.29 -11.86 -14.42
C THR A 249 15.52 -11.13 -15.74
N ASN A 250 14.63 -10.19 -16.06
CA ASN A 250 14.68 -9.42 -17.30
C ASN A 250 14.69 -7.92 -17.00
N MET A 251 15.60 -7.17 -17.62
CA MET A 251 15.63 -5.71 -17.58
C MET A 251 15.55 -5.16 -19.00
N THR A 252 14.57 -4.29 -19.27
CA THR A 252 14.32 -3.70 -20.59
C THR A 252 14.15 -2.18 -20.46
N PRO A 253 15.24 -1.39 -20.36
CA PRO A 253 15.14 0.07 -20.40
C PRO A 253 14.60 0.58 -21.74
N THR A 254 13.74 1.60 -21.67
CA THR A 254 13.17 2.26 -22.86
C THR A 254 13.58 3.73 -23.01
N SER A 255 14.27 4.30 -22.02
CA SER A 255 14.76 5.69 -22.03
C SER A 255 16.23 5.78 -21.60
N PRO A 256 16.95 6.86 -21.98
CA PRO A 256 18.32 7.07 -21.55
C PRO A 256 18.41 7.25 -20.03
N GLY A 257 19.17 6.40 -19.34
CA GLY A 257 19.39 6.42 -17.90
C GLY A 257 20.53 5.48 -17.51
N GLN A 258 20.98 5.56 -16.26
CA GLN A 258 21.98 4.62 -15.75
C GLN A 258 21.27 3.34 -15.29
N THR A 259 21.43 2.26 -16.05
CA THR A 259 20.88 0.94 -15.71
C THR A 259 21.98 -0.06 -15.40
N ASN A 260 21.91 -0.71 -14.24
CA ASN A 260 22.90 -1.67 -13.79
C ASN A 260 22.25 -3.00 -13.39
N MET A 261 22.73 -4.13 -13.92
CA MET A 261 22.30 -5.47 -13.53
C MET A 261 23.51 -6.25 -13.00
N THR A 262 23.46 -6.61 -11.73
CA THR A 262 24.57 -7.28 -11.03
C THR A 262 24.08 -8.53 -10.32
N PRO A 263 24.03 -9.69 -11.00
CA PRO A 263 23.63 -10.95 -10.38
C PRO A 263 24.66 -11.43 -9.33
N SER A 264 24.17 -12.02 -8.25
CA SER A 264 25.02 -12.65 -7.23
C SER A 264 25.72 -13.89 -7.80
N PRO A 265 27.04 -14.07 -7.57
CA PRO A 265 27.81 -15.19 -8.13
C PRO A 265 27.38 -16.57 -7.59
N SER A 266 26.66 -16.60 -6.46
CA SER A 266 26.22 -17.83 -5.79
C SER A 266 24.88 -18.39 -6.28
N SER A 267 24.24 -17.78 -7.29
CA SER A 267 22.87 -18.13 -7.72
C SER A 267 22.74 -18.28 -9.24
N PRO A 268 22.73 -19.52 -9.78
CA PRO A 268 22.59 -19.78 -11.21
C PRO A 268 21.13 -19.55 -11.67
N GLY A 269 20.79 -18.31 -11.98
CA GLY A 269 19.54 -17.91 -12.64
C GLY A 269 19.78 -17.40 -14.06
N GLN A 270 18.73 -17.33 -14.88
CA GLN A 270 18.81 -16.64 -16.18
C GLN A 270 18.63 -15.15 -15.97
N THR A 271 19.60 -14.36 -16.44
CA THR A 271 19.56 -12.88 -16.39
C THR A 271 19.65 -12.35 -17.81
N ASN A 272 18.73 -11.45 -18.17
CA ASN A 272 18.67 -10.89 -19.51
C ASN A 272 18.49 -9.37 -19.46
N MET A 273 19.46 -8.62 -20.00
CA MET A 273 19.36 -7.18 -20.18
C MET A 273 19.20 -6.86 -21.66
N THR A 274 18.09 -6.22 -22.03
CA THR A 274 17.86 -5.70 -23.39
C THR A 274 18.05 -4.19 -23.38
N PRO A 275 19.20 -3.65 -23.82
CA PRO A 275 19.47 -2.22 -23.77
C PRO A 275 18.52 -1.42 -24.67
N SER A 276 18.27 -0.15 -24.32
CA SER A 276 17.48 0.77 -25.14
C SER A 276 18.15 0.96 -26.51
N ARG A 277 17.37 0.90 -27.60
CA ARG A 277 17.90 1.25 -28.92
C ARG A 277 18.34 2.71 -28.92
N PRO A 278 19.58 3.04 -29.33
CA PRO A 278 19.92 4.43 -29.59
C PRO A 278 19.00 4.96 -30.70
N HIS A 279 18.45 6.15 -30.52
CA HIS A 279 17.79 6.90 -31.58
C HIS A 279 18.89 7.20 -32.62
N LEU A 280 18.97 6.40 -33.69
CA LEU A 280 19.72 6.80 -34.86
C LEU A 280 18.92 7.93 -35.50
N ASP A 281 19.23 9.17 -35.13
CA ASP A 281 18.98 10.30 -36.02
C ASP A 281 19.77 10.01 -37.29
N ARG A 282 19.04 9.63 -38.33
CA ARG A 282 19.60 9.51 -39.67
C ARG A 282 19.73 10.95 -40.19
N PRO A 283 20.94 11.51 -40.32
CA PRO A 283 21.07 12.85 -40.89
C PRO A 283 20.54 12.80 -42.34
N THR A 284 19.55 13.64 -42.63
CA THR A 284 19.14 13.99 -43.99
C THR A 284 20.04 15.08 -44.54
#